data_AF-A0A7D9IDB6-F1
#
_entry.id   AF-A0A7D9IDB6-F1
#
_cell.length_a   1.000
_cell.length_b   1.000
_cell.length_c   1.000
_cell.angle_alpha   90.00
_cell.angle_beta   90.00
_cell.angle_gamma   90.00
#
_symmetry.space_group_name_H-M   'P 1'
#
loop_
_entity.id
_entity.type
_entity.pdbx_description
1 polymer ?
#
loop_
_entity_poly.entity_id
_entity_poly.type
_entity_poly.pdbx_seq_one_letter_code
_entity_poly.pdbx_strand_id
1 'polypeptide(L)'
;MSEKKHKQELITLMDDIMSEIALKPLHQKNKLLLYSRYLLSKLSWHFTVTTLSKTWVSKNMDSVVNKYVRKWLEIPISGTLSNVYLTSNKFGLNIYPPSIKFAQCQTVARNALKTSANHSIKDLWKTTSESKNIQYDVYTSTKEVLKTFTSGQEDKLQNHLILQGYFFSNVIKFSLSKLNGIWSIKIPIKPPKEHL
;
A
#
# COMPACT_ATOMS: atom_id res chain seq x y z
N MET A 1 15.00 20.67 -18.09
CA MET A 1 15.05 20.36 -16.65
C MET A 1 15.43 18.89 -16.50
N SER A 2 16.45 18.52 -15.72
CA SER A 2 16.88 17.11 -15.61
C SER A 2 15.78 16.29 -14.91
N GLU A 3 15.43 15.12 -15.45
CA GLU A 3 14.40 14.22 -14.91
C GLU A 3 14.62 13.89 -13.42
N LYS A 4 15.88 13.83 -12.99
CA LYS A 4 16.27 13.62 -11.59
C LYS A 4 15.88 14.80 -10.67
N LYS A 5 16.07 16.03 -11.13
CA LYS A 5 15.69 17.24 -10.38
C LYS A 5 14.18 17.30 -10.21
N HIS A 6 13.43 17.03 -11.28
CA HIS A 6 11.97 17.01 -11.22
C HIS A 6 11.42 15.97 -10.24
N LYS A 7 12.01 14.76 -10.22
CA LYS A 7 11.65 13.71 -9.25
C LYS A 7 11.91 14.13 -7.80
N GLN A 8 13.01 14.81 -7.54
CA GLN A 8 13.33 15.32 -6.20
C GLN A 8 12.38 16.43 -5.78
N GLU A 9 12.10 17.39 -6.65
CA GLU A 9 11.16 18.49 -6.38
C GLU A 9 9.74 17.98 -6.07
N LEU A 10 9.29 16.92 -6.76
CA LEU A 10 7.99 16.32 -6.49
C LEU A 10 7.93 15.67 -5.10
N ILE A 11 9.04 15.05 -4.67
CA ILE A 11 9.14 14.44 -3.33
C ILE A 11 9.16 15.54 -2.27
N THR A 12 9.94 16.61 -2.46
CA THR A 12 10.00 17.72 -1.50
C THR A 12 8.65 18.41 -1.37
N LEU A 13 7.98 18.72 -2.49
CA LEU A 13 6.62 19.28 -2.48
C LEU A 13 5.64 18.42 -1.69
N MET A 14 5.73 17.10 -1.86
CA MET A 14 4.86 16.17 -1.16
C MET A 14 5.17 16.13 0.35
N ASP A 15 6.45 16.12 0.73
CA ASP A 15 6.87 16.11 2.13
C ASP A 15 6.52 17.42 2.84
N ASP A 16 6.69 18.56 2.15
CA ASP A 16 6.29 19.88 2.64
C ASP A 16 4.79 19.94 2.94
N ILE A 17 3.94 19.51 2.00
CA ILE A 17 2.48 19.49 2.22
C ILE A 17 2.11 18.51 3.35
N MET A 18 2.74 17.34 3.41
CA MET A 18 2.44 16.34 4.44
C MET A 18 2.86 16.79 5.84
N SER A 19 4.00 17.47 5.95
CA SER A 19 4.48 18.05 7.20
C SER A 19 3.59 19.19 7.67
N GLU A 20 3.12 20.06 6.77
CA GLU A 20 2.12 21.09 7.08
C GLU A 20 0.81 20.49 7.61
N ILE A 21 0.30 19.42 6.99
CA ILE A 21 -0.91 18.72 7.47
C ILE A 21 -0.66 18.09 8.85
N ALA A 22 0.54 17.55 9.07
CA ALA A 22 0.91 16.92 10.33
C ALA A 22 0.94 17.93 11.49
N LEU A 23 1.43 19.15 11.27
CA LEU A 23 1.55 20.21 12.27
C LEU A 23 0.20 20.78 12.71
N LYS A 24 -0.81 20.77 11.85
CA LYS A 24 -2.13 21.30 12.20
C LYS A 24 -2.77 20.50 13.34
N PRO A 25 -3.39 21.14 14.35
CA PRO A 25 -4.07 20.47 15.47
C PRO A 25 -5.45 19.94 15.04
N LEU A 26 -5.46 19.07 14.04
CA LEU A 26 -6.66 18.44 13.49
C LEU A 26 -6.77 16.99 13.97
N HIS A 27 -8.01 16.51 14.08
CA HIS A 27 -8.27 15.10 14.30
C HIS A 27 -7.67 14.24 13.17
N GLN A 28 -7.16 13.06 13.51
CA GLN A 28 -6.44 12.16 12.60
C GLN A 28 -7.23 11.83 11.33
N LYS A 29 -8.54 11.57 11.45
CA LYS A 29 -9.45 11.37 10.30
C LYS A 29 -9.49 12.58 9.36
N ASN A 30 -9.49 13.80 9.89
CA ASN A 30 -9.52 15.02 9.08
C ASN A 30 -8.20 15.25 8.34
N LYS A 31 -7.06 14.86 8.95
CA LYS A 31 -5.75 14.86 8.28
C LYS A 31 -5.75 13.92 7.07
N LEU A 32 -6.39 12.76 7.19
CA LEU A 32 -6.52 11.81 6.09
C LEU A 32 -7.46 12.31 4.99
N LEU A 33 -8.53 13.02 5.34
CA LEU A 33 -9.40 13.69 4.37
C LEU A 33 -8.69 14.82 3.62
N LEU A 34 -7.86 15.59 4.32
CA LEU A 34 -7.01 16.61 3.70
C LEU A 34 -6.01 15.97 2.73
N TYR A 35 -5.35 14.90 3.15
CA TYR A 35 -4.48 14.13 2.26
C TYR A 35 -5.23 13.69 0.98
N SER A 36 -6.39 13.05 1.13
CA SER A 36 -7.10 12.46 -0.02
C SER A 36 -7.67 13.52 -0.97
N ARG A 37 -8.13 14.66 -0.43
CA ARG A 37 -8.76 15.72 -1.23
C ARG A 37 -7.77 16.76 -1.75
N TYR A 38 -6.76 17.14 -0.97
CA TYR A 38 -5.85 18.22 -1.31
C TYR A 38 -4.56 17.70 -1.96
N LEU A 39 -3.82 16.82 -1.28
CA LEU A 39 -2.52 16.36 -1.79
C LEU A 39 -2.68 15.58 -3.09
N LEU A 40 -3.57 14.58 -3.12
CA LEU A 40 -3.79 13.78 -4.33
C LEU A 40 -4.27 14.62 -5.51
N SER A 41 -5.04 15.68 -5.26
CA SER A 41 -5.49 16.61 -6.31
C SER A 41 -4.32 17.45 -6.83
N LYS A 42 -3.46 17.99 -5.95
CA LYS A 42 -2.24 18.71 -6.37
C LYS A 42 -1.30 17.82 -7.18
N LEU A 43 -1.14 16.55 -6.79
CA LEU A 43 -0.29 15.60 -7.51
C LEU A 43 -0.88 15.12 -8.84
N SER A 44 -2.20 15.27 -9.05
CA SER A 44 -2.88 14.74 -10.25
C SER A 44 -2.31 15.29 -11.54
N TRP A 45 -2.03 16.60 -11.59
CA TRP A 45 -1.45 17.24 -12.77
C TRP A 45 -0.03 16.73 -13.07
N HIS A 46 0.80 16.63 -12.02
CA HIS A 46 2.15 16.07 -12.16
C HIS A 46 2.08 14.62 -12.68
N PHE A 47 1.14 13.82 -12.17
CA PHE A 47 0.95 12.44 -12.61
C PHE A 47 0.45 12.29 -14.03
N THR A 48 -0.28 13.27 -14.59
CA THR A 48 -0.71 13.22 -15.99
C THR A 48 0.37 13.65 -16.97
N VAL A 49 1.17 14.66 -16.61
CA VAL A 49 2.13 15.28 -17.56
C VAL A 49 3.48 14.56 -17.57
N THR A 50 3.85 13.90 -16.46
CA THR A 50 5.19 13.33 -16.31
C THR A 50 5.25 11.85 -16.68
N THR A 51 6.34 11.46 -17.33
CA THR A 51 6.67 10.06 -17.64
C THR A 51 7.35 9.41 -16.45
N LEU A 52 6.58 9.12 -15.39
CA LEU A 52 7.08 8.39 -14.22
C LEU A 52 6.74 6.90 -14.33
N SER A 53 7.61 6.03 -13.78
CA SER A 53 7.28 4.61 -13.68
C SER A 53 6.42 4.34 -12.44
N LYS A 54 5.44 3.44 -12.57
CA LYS A 54 4.56 3.03 -11.44
C LYS A 54 5.38 2.50 -10.25
N THR A 55 6.46 1.78 -10.54
CA THR A 55 7.38 1.24 -9.52
C THR A 55 8.12 2.33 -8.76
N TRP A 56 8.53 3.40 -9.44
CA TRP A 56 9.18 4.53 -8.78
C TRP A 56 8.22 5.28 -7.85
N VAL A 57 6.99 5.53 -8.31
CA VAL A 57 5.95 6.17 -7.48
C VAL A 57 5.65 5.32 -6.25
N SER A 58 5.50 4.00 -6.42
CA SER A 58 5.20 3.12 -5.29
C SER A 58 6.35 3.02 -4.28
N LYS A 59 7.61 3.01 -4.74
CA LYS A 59 8.75 2.93 -3.81
C LYS A 59 9.01 4.23 -3.07
N ASN A 60 8.90 5.38 -3.75
CA ASN A 60 9.34 6.66 -3.20
C ASN A 60 8.18 7.50 -2.65
N MET A 61 7.02 7.52 -3.31
CA MET A 61 5.91 8.37 -2.89
C MET A 61 5.00 7.67 -1.89
N ASP A 62 4.65 6.41 -2.13
CA ASP A 62 3.81 5.67 -1.18
C ASP A 62 4.55 5.48 0.17
N SER A 63 5.88 5.34 0.17
CA SER A 63 6.66 5.17 1.41
C SER A 63 6.63 6.41 2.31
N VAL A 64 6.74 7.61 1.76
CA VAL A 64 6.60 8.87 2.50
C VAL A 64 5.19 8.98 3.08
N VAL A 65 4.16 8.77 2.26
CA VAL A 65 2.77 8.82 2.72
C VAL A 65 2.51 7.78 3.81
N ASN A 66 2.98 6.54 3.62
CA ASN A 66 2.84 5.45 4.60
C ASN A 66 3.45 5.83 5.96
N LYS A 67 4.58 6.54 5.99
CA LYS A 67 5.22 7.02 7.22
C LYS A 67 4.30 7.96 7.99
N TYR A 68 3.71 8.95 7.32
CA TYR A 68 2.80 9.90 7.96
C TYR A 68 1.47 9.25 8.35
N VAL A 69 0.89 8.42 7.48
CA VAL A 69 -0.37 7.71 7.77
C VAL A 69 -0.21 6.78 8.98
N ARG A 70 0.90 6.04 9.09
CA ARG A 70 1.20 5.24 10.30
C ARG A 70 1.28 6.11 11.54
N LYS A 71 1.97 7.26 11.45
CA LYS A 71 2.10 8.19 12.58
C LYS A 71 0.76 8.79 12.99
N TRP A 72 -0.09 9.15 12.03
CA TRP A 72 -1.39 9.73 12.31
C TRP A 72 -2.40 8.72 12.84
N LEU A 73 -2.35 7.47 12.41
CA LEU A 73 -3.27 6.43 12.88
C LEU A 73 -2.69 5.60 14.05
N GLU A 74 -1.51 5.97 14.54
CA GLU A 74 -0.79 5.27 15.62
C GLU A 74 -0.62 3.77 15.35
N ILE A 75 -0.45 3.41 14.08
CA ILE A 75 -0.30 2.01 13.66
C ILE A 75 1.12 1.56 13.97
N PRO A 76 1.33 0.48 14.76
CA PRO A 76 2.65 -0.03 15.07
C PRO A 76 3.36 -0.54 13.81
N ILE A 77 4.68 -0.69 13.88
CA ILE A 77 5.50 -1.16 12.76
C ILE A 77 5.04 -2.55 12.26
N SER A 78 4.60 -3.41 13.18
CA SER A 78 4.02 -4.73 12.90
C SER A 78 2.61 -4.67 12.28
N GLY A 79 1.94 -3.53 12.36
CA GLY A 79 0.61 -3.32 11.80
C GLY A 79 0.63 -3.22 10.27
N THR A 80 -0.38 -3.81 9.64
CA THR A 80 -0.54 -3.82 8.19
C THR A 80 -1.36 -2.61 7.73
N LEU A 81 -0.77 -1.80 6.83
CA LEU A 81 -1.45 -0.65 6.22
C LEU A 81 -2.50 -1.05 5.17
N SER A 82 -2.50 -2.29 4.68
CA SER A 82 -3.49 -2.78 3.72
C SER A 82 -4.93 -2.58 4.20
N ASN A 83 -5.17 -2.69 5.52
CA ASN A 83 -6.49 -2.46 6.11
C ASN A 83 -6.97 -1.00 5.95
N VAL A 84 -6.06 -0.02 6.03
CA VAL A 84 -6.38 1.41 5.85
C VAL A 84 -6.92 1.69 4.44
N TYR A 85 -6.40 0.95 3.45
CA TYR A 85 -6.75 1.09 2.04
C TYR A 85 -8.03 0.36 1.64
N LEU A 86 -8.63 -0.43 2.53
CA LEU A 86 -9.92 -1.08 2.26
C LEU A 86 -11.08 -0.09 2.29
N THR A 87 -12.20 -0.51 1.72
CA THR A 87 -13.45 0.26 1.76
C THR A 87 -14.05 0.28 3.17
N SER A 88 -14.87 1.29 3.46
CA SER A 88 -15.58 1.42 4.74
C SER A 88 -16.43 0.20 5.07
N ASN A 89 -17.01 -0.45 4.06
CA ASN A 89 -17.81 -1.66 4.21
C ASN A 89 -17.00 -2.86 4.74
N LYS A 90 -15.67 -2.82 4.60
CA LYS A 90 -14.72 -3.82 5.10
C LYS A 90 -13.86 -3.28 6.23
N PHE A 91 -14.40 -2.34 7.02
CA PHE A 91 -13.72 -1.70 8.15
C PHE A 91 -12.46 -0.90 7.79
N GLY A 92 -12.27 -0.57 6.51
CA GLY A 92 -11.18 0.29 6.06
C GLY A 92 -11.54 1.78 6.10
N LEU A 93 -10.56 2.62 5.77
CA LEU A 93 -10.71 4.08 5.76
C LEU A 93 -10.91 4.67 4.35
N ASN A 94 -10.97 3.81 3.32
CA ASN A 94 -11.19 4.18 1.92
C ASN A 94 -10.25 5.29 1.42
N ILE A 95 -8.98 5.18 1.80
CA ILE A 95 -7.92 6.08 1.36
C ILE A 95 -7.15 5.39 0.24
N TYR A 96 -6.58 6.17 -0.67
CA TYR A 96 -5.79 5.64 -1.78
C TYR A 96 -4.34 6.12 -1.69
N PRO A 97 -3.34 5.27 -1.94
CA PRO A 97 -1.96 5.69 -2.03
C PRO A 97 -1.69 6.46 -3.33
N PRO A 98 -0.62 7.28 -3.39
CA PRO A 98 -0.27 8.06 -4.57
C PRO A 98 -0.11 7.20 -5.84
N SER A 99 0.43 5.98 -5.73
CA SER A 99 0.59 5.07 -6.87
C SER A 99 -0.70 4.69 -7.58
N ILE A 100 -1.82 4.63 -6.86
CA ILE A 100 -3.13 4.35 -7.45
C ILE A 100 -3.71 5.58 -8.11
N LYS A 101 -3.55 6.75 -7.49
CA LYS A 101 -3.92 8.01 -8.13
C LYS A 101 -3.13 8.22 -9.43
N PHE A 102 -1.84 7.89 -9.42
CA PHE A 102 -1.00 7.91 -10.62
C PHE A 102 -1.55 6.98 -11.71
N ALA A 103 -1.90 5.74 -11.38
CA ALA A 103 -2.47 4.80 -12.34
C ALA A 103 -3.80 5.34 -12.93
N GLN A 104 -4.68 5.92 -12.10
CA GLN A 104 -5.92 6.54 -12.59
C GLN A 104 -5.64 7.69 -13.57
N CYS A 105 -4.71 8.59 -13.24
CA CYS A 105 -4.32 9.70 -14.09
C CYS A 105 -3.76 9.23 -15.45
N GLN A 106 -2.92 8.18 -15.43
CA GLN A 106 -2.37 7.59 -16.64
C GLN A 106 -3.44 6.91 -17.50
N THR A 107 -4.41 6.21 -16.91
CA THR A 107 -5.55 5.65 -17.65
C THR A 107 -6.40 6.73 -18.31
N VAL A 108 -6.66 7.84 -17.61
CA VAL A 108 -7.41 8.97 -18.18
C VAL A 108 -6.65 9.61 -19.35
N ALA A 109 -5.35 9.85 -19.19
CA ALA A 109 -4.51 10.40 -20.24
C ALA A 109 -4.48 9.47 -21.48
N ARG A 110 -4.32 8.16 -21.26
CA ARG A 110 -4.36 7.16 -22.35
C ARG A 110 -5.71 7.13 -23.06
N ASN A 111 -6.81 7.13 -22.31
CA ASN A 111 -8.14 7.16 -22.90
C ASN A 111 -8.35 8.42 -23.74
N ALA A 112 -7.92 9.59 -23.25
CA ALA A 112 -8.01 10.84 -24.02
C ALA A 112 -7.24 10.77 -25.36
N LEU A 113 -6.05 10.16 -25.37
CA LEU A 113 -5.29 9.96 -26.61
C LEU A 113 -6.03 8.99 -27.57
N LYS A 114 -6.53 7.87 -27.03
CA LYS A 114 -7.25 6.83 -27.79
C LYS A 114 -8.54 7.34 -28.43
N THR A 115 -9.31 8.16 -27.72
CA THR A 115 -10.61 8.69 -28.17
C THR A 115 -10.51 10.03 -28.91
N SER A 116 -9.30 10.56 -29.07
CA SER A 116 -9.10 11.83 -29.76
C SER A 116 -9.58 11.78 -31.23
N ALA A 117 -10.23 12.84 -31.69
CA ALA A 117 -10.67 12.97 -33.08
C ALA A 117 -9.50 13.26 -34.04
N ASN A 118 -8.41 13.84 -33.53
CA ASN A 118 -7.23 14.16 -34.32
C ASN A 118 -6.39 12.91 -34.60
N HIS A 119 -6.20 12.60 -35.88
CA HIS A 119 -5.42 11.45 -36.32
C HIS A 119 -3.99 11.44 -35.79
N SER A 120 -3.30 12.59 -35.77
CA SER A 120 -1.91 12.67 -35.28
C SER A 120 -1.79 12.30 -33.80
N ILE A 121 -2.76 12.69 -32.98
CA ILE A 121 -2.79 12.36 -31.53
C ILE A 121 -3.12 10.88 -31.33
N LYS A 122 -4.01 10.33 -32.16
CA LYS A 122 -4.33 8.90 -32.15
C LYS A 122 -3.15 8.04 -32.58
N ASP A 123 -2.31 8.53 -33.49
CA ASP A 123 -1.10 7.83 -33.92
C ASP A 123 -0.01 7.84 -32.83
N LEU A 124 0.07 8.88 -32.00
CA LEU A 124 0.90 8.85 -30.78
C LEU A 124 0.47 7.75 -29.82
N TRP A 125 -0.84 7.50 -29.68
CA TRP A 125 -1.33 6.37 -28.88
C TRP A 125 -0.90 5.03 -29.51
N LYS A 126 -1.14 4.82 -30.81
CA LYS A 126 -0.77 3.56 -31.49
C LYS A 126 0.73 3.24 -31.34
N THR A 127 1.59 4.21 -31.65
CA THR A 127 3.05 4.07 -31.56
C THR A 127 3.51 3.78 -30.13
N THR A 128 2.86 4.37 -29.13
CA THR A 128 3.20 4.13 -27.72
C THR A 128 2.65 2.80 -27.21
N SER A 129 1.49 2.34 -27.69
CA SER A 129 0.85 1.07 -27.29
C SER A 129 1.57 -0.16 -27.83
N GLU A 130 2.31 -0.04 -28.93
CA GLU A 130 3.15 -1.12 -29.46
C GLU A 130 4.38 -1.40 -28.58
N SER A 131 4.77 -0.46 -27.72
CA SER A 131 5.91 -0.63 -26.81
C SER A 131 5.58 -1.59 -25.66
N LYS A 132 6.27 -2.74 -25.60
CA LYS A 132 6.05 -3.79 -24.58
C LYS A 132 6.32 -3.35 -23.13
N ASN A 133 7.04 -2.25 -22.93
CA ASN A 133 7.62 -1.92 -21.63
C ASN A 133 6.64 -1.20 -20.68
N ILE A 134 5.54 -0.62 -21.19
CA ILE A 134 4.62 0.18 -20.38
C ILE A 134 3.15 -0.06 -20.76
N GLN A 135 2.53 -1.02 -20.08
CA GLN A 135 1.14 -1.39 -20.30
C GLN A 135 0.18 -0.61 -19.39
N TYR A 136 -0.10 0.67 -19.71
CA TYR A 136 -1.20 1.42 -19.07
C TYR A 136 -2.57 1.13 -19.71
N ASP A 137 -2.59 0.51 -20.89
CA ASP A 137 -3.83 0.11 -21.60
C ASP A 137 -4.51 -1.13 -20.99
N VAL A 138 -3.93 -1.71 -19.92
CA VAL A 138 -4.50 -2.83 -19.17
C VAL A 138 -5.83 -2.46 -18.52
N TYR A 139 -6.03 -1.17 -18.24
CA TYR A 139 -7.24 -0.67 -17.60
C TYR A 139 -8.11 0.07 -18.59
N THR A 140 -9.36 -0.36 -18.71
CA THR A 140 -10.37 0.29 -19.56
C THR A 140 -10.88 1.56 -18.89
N SER A 141 -10.98 1.55 -17.55
CA SER A 141 -11.54 2.65 -16.77
C SER A 141 -10.84 2.86 -15.43
N THR A 142 -10.99 4.05 -14.87
CA THR A 142 -10.51 4.37 -13.51
C THR A 142 -11.19 3.52 -12.43
N LYS A 143 -12.41 3.04 -12.68
CA LYS A 143 -13.14 2.14 -11.78
C LYS A 143 -12.48 0.76 -11.71
N GLU A 144 -12.00 0.24 -12.84
CA GLU A 144 -11.27 -1.02 -12.88
C GLU A 144 -9.92 -0.93 -12.15
N VAL A 145 -9.22 0.20 -12.29
CA VAL A 145 -7.99 0.47 -11.51
C VAL A 145 -8.27 0.38 -10.01
N LEU A 146 -9.35 1.01 -9.54
CA LEU A 146 -9.73 0.96 -8.13
C LEU A 146 -10.14 -0.45 -7.69
N LYS A 147 -10.96 -1.14 -8.49
CA LYS A 147 -11.43 -2.50 -8.18
C LYS A 147 -10.28 -3.49 -8.06
N THR A 148 -9.35 -3.48 -9.01
CA THR A 148 -8.16 -4.34 -9.01
C THR A 148 -7.22 -4.02 -7.87
N PHE A 149 -7.11 -2.74 -7.48
CA PHE A 149 -6.36 -2.35 -6.29
C PHE A 149 -7.02 -2.87 -5.01
N THR A 150 -8.33 -2.66 -4.85
CA THR A 150 -9.04 -3.08 -3.63
C THR A 150 -8.98 -4.58 -3.46
N SER A 151 -9.23 -5.37 -4.51
CA SER A 151 -9.10 -6.83 -4.44
C SER A 151 -7.68 -7.24 -4.08
N GLY A 152 -6.67 -6.61 -4.68
CA GLY A 152 -5.26 -6.90 -4.35
C GLY A 152 -4.87 -6.54 -2.91
N GLN A 153 -5.52 -5.55 -2.27
CA GLN A 153 -5.31 -5.26 -0.85
C GLN A 153 -5.99 -6.28 0.06
N GLU A 154 -7.17 -6.75 -0.34
CA GLU A 154 -7.89 -7.82 0.36
C GLU A 154 -7.08 -9.11 0.37
N ASP A 155 -6.57 -9.53 -0.80
CA ASP A 155 -5.73 -10.73 -0.93
C ASP A 155 -4.47 -10.63 -0.06
N LYS A 156 -3.81 -9.46 -0.06
CA LYS A 156 -2.63 -9.20 0.78
C LYS A 156 -2.95 -9.28 2.25
N LEU A 157 -4.06 -8.69 2.68
CA LEU A 157 -4.48 -8.69 4.08
C LEU A 157 -4.84 -10.11 4.52
N GLN A 158 -5.60 -10.84 3.69
CA GLN A 158 -5.97 -12.22 3.95
C GLN A 158 -4.73 -13.10 4.10
N ASN A 159 -3.78 -13.02 3.16
CA ASN A 159 -2.53 -13.76 3.23
C ASN A 159 -1.72 -13.42 4.49
N HIS A 160 -1.65 -12.13 4.86
CA HIS A 160 -0.94 -11.71 6.06
C HIS A 160 -1.57 -12.27 7.34
N LEU A 161 -2.90 -12.21 7.46
CA LEU A 161 -3.63 -12.73 8.62
C LEU A 161 -3.53 -14.26 8.71
N ILE A 162 -3.61 -14.97 7.58
CA ILE A 162 -3.41 -16.42 7.52
C ILE A 162 -2.01 -16.81 8.01
N LEU A 163 -0.97 -16.13 7.51
CA LEU A 163 0.41 -16.38 7.92
C LEU A 163 0.63 -16.10 9.42
N GLN A 164 0.07 -15.01 9.94
CA GLN A 164 0.11 -14.71 11.37
C GLN A 164 -0.60 -15.80 12.19
N GLY A 165 -1.79 -16.24 11.75
CA GLY A 165 -2.52 -17.33 12.39
C GLY A 165 -1.72 -18.64 12.43
N TYR A 166 -1.09 -19.03 11.32
CA TYR A 166 -0.21 -20.20 11.27
C TYR A 166 0.99 -20.06 12.20
N PHE A 167 1.63 -18.88 12.23
CA PHE A 167 2.74 -18.62 13.14
C PHE A 167 2.34 -18.82 14.60
N PHE A 168 1.25 -18.19 15.05
CA PHE A 168 0.77 -18.33 16.44
C PHE A 168 0.35 -19.77 16.76
N SER A 169 -0.33 -20.45 15.83
CA SER A 169 -0.71 -21.86 16.01
C SER A 169 0.53 -22.75 16.20
N ASN A 170 1.57 -22.55 15.41
CA ASN A 170 2.81 -23.31 15.51
C ASN A 170 3.57 -23.02 16.80
N VAL A 171 3.63 -21.75 17.23
CA VAL A 171 4.24 -21.37 18.51
C VAL A 171 3.51 -21.99 19.69
N ILE A 172 2.17 -21.99 19.67
CA ILE A 172 1.36 -22.62 20.72
C ILE A 172 1.61 -24.13 20.76
N LYS A 173 1.56 -24.81 19.60
CA LYS A 173 1.84 -26.26 19.51
C LYS A 173 3.23 -26.61 20.02
N PHE A 174 4.24 -25.83 19.64
CA PHE A 174 5.61 -26.01 20.10
C PHE A 174 5.75 -25.78 21.62
N SER A 175 5.09 -24.75 22.15
CA SER A 175 5.12 -24.46 23.59
C SER A 175 4.44 -25.57 24.39
N LEU A 176 3.30 -26.07 23.91
CA LEU A 176 2.58 -27.19 24.51
C LEU A 176 3.38 -28.49 24.45
N SER A 177 4.02 -28.80 23.31
CA SER A 177 4.85 -30.02 23.21
C SER A 177 6.06 -29.96 24.13
N LYS A 178 6.70 -28.79 24.28
CA LYS A 178 7.83 -28.58 25.17
C LYS A 178 7.42 -28.64 26.65
N LEU A 179 6.28 -28.03 27.01
CA LEU A 179 5.69 -28.15 28.35
C LEU A 179 5.39 -29.62 28.66
N ASN A 180 4.68 -30.32 27.77
CA ASN A 180 4.39 -31.74 27.95
C ASN A 180 5.67 -32.56 28.09
N GLY A 181 6.72 -32.25 27.33
CA GLY A 181 8.04 -32.88 27.48
C GLY A 181 8.65 -32.70 28.87
N ILE A 182 8.57 -31.49 29.44
CA ILE A 182 9.06 -31.19 30.80
C ILE A 182 8.24 -31.95 31.85
N TRP A 183 6.91 -31.94 31.74
CA TRP A 183 6.01 -32.64 32.67
C TRP A 183 6.07 -34.16 32.53
N SER A 184 6.53 -34.67 31.39
CA SER A 184 6.72 -36.12 31.14
C SER A 184 8.03 -36.67 31.70
N ILE A 185 8.92 -35.81 32.23
CA ILE A 185 10.11 -36.26 32.94
C ILE A 185 9.66 -36.87 34.27
N LYS A 186 9.40 -38.18 34.25
CA LYS A 186 9.22 -38.97 35.47
C LYS A 186 10.50 -38.83 36.30
N ILE A 187 10.42 -38.10 37.42
CA ILE A 187 11.43 -38.20 38.47
C ILE A 187 11.40 -39.68 38.91
N PRO A 188 12.51 -40.44 38.78
CA PRO A 188 12.54 -41.79 39.31
C PRO A 188 12.45 -41.69 40.83
N ILE A 189 11.27 -41.99 41.38
CA ILE A 189 11.10 -42.23 42.80
C ILE A 189 11.91 -43.48 43.10
N LYS A 190 13.15 -43.31 43.60
CA LYS A 190 13.91 -44.42 44.16
C LYS A 190 13.08 -44.97 45.33
N PRO A 191 12.71 -46.26 45.34
CA PRO A 191 12.08 -46.84 46.51
C PRO A 191 13.05 -46.70 47.69
N PRO A 192 12.56 -46.37 48.90
CA PRO A 192 13.40 -46.34 50.08
C PRO A 192 14.03 -47.73 50.25
N LYS A 193 15.35 -47.76 50.41
CA LYS A 193 16.06 -49.00 50.72
C LYS A 193 15.56 -49.47 52.08
N GLU A 194 14.76 -50.53 52.11
CA GLU A 194 14.47 -51.27 53.32
C GLU A 194 15.80 -51.88 53.79
N HIS A 195 16.34 -51.33 54.88
CA HIS A 195 17.40 -51.94 55.63
C HIS A 195 16.76 -52.99 56.54
N LEU A 196 16.96 -54.27 56.23
CA LEU A 196 16.99 -55.41 57.16
C LEU A 196 17.67 -56.60 56.49
#